data_AF-A0A257NR27-F1
#
_entry.id   AF-A0A257NR27-F1
#
_cell.length_a   1.000
_cell.length_b   1.000
_cell.length_c   1.000
_cell.angle_alpha   90.00
_cell.angle_beta   90.00
_cell.angle_gamma   90.00
#
_symmetry.space_group_name_H-M   'P 1'
#
loop_
_entity.id
_entity.type
_entity.pdbx_description
1 polymer ?
#
loop_
_entity_poly.entity_id
_entity_poly.type
_entity_poly.pdbx_seq_one_letter_code
_entity_poly.pdbx_strand_id
1 'polypeptide(L)'
;MAEGSGDDKRHAPTEKRLRQAAEQGNVHRSADLPKAAVIVIITTLALSAAAGIGGRLESYCATWLSQAGTAPTAAAMDWSETMMLAIGPLLGLIAVLAVVSSFASGGWVFALASLKPDLSKLMPAHGLGQLFSKSGMSETGKALLKFIVIGGAGADMIYRHKPDFSALAALNQPVAGPVMALNLSVISTICVVITLLAGADMGLQYWLHRQKLRMS
;
A
#
# COMPACT_ATOMS: atom_id res chain seq x y z
N MET A 1 -11.12 -0.51 38.97
CA MET A 1 -11.48 -1.94 39.03
C MET A 1 -10.25 -2.74 38.68
N ALA A 2 -9.83 -3.65 39.55
CA ALA A 2 -8.55 -4.35 39.46
C ALA A 2 -8.46 -5.20 38.19
N GLU A 3 -7.46 -4.90 37.36
CA GLU A 3 -7.04 -5.74 36.24
C GLU A 3 -6.57 -7.09 36.82
N GLY A 4 -7.36 -8.14 36.61
CA GLY A 4 -6.92 -9.51 36.86
C GLY A 4 -5.63 -9.78 36.11
N SER A 5 -4.61 -10.19 36.85
CA SER A 5 -3.28 -10.58 36.39
C SER A 5 -3.34 -11.47 35.14
N GLY A 6 -2.48 -11.19 34.17
CA GLY A 6 -2.38 -11.95 32.91
C GLY A 6 -1.99 -13.43 33.07
N ASP A 7 -1.82 -13.92 34.29
CA ASP A 7 -1.36 -15.27 34.64
C ASP A 7 -2.50 -16.31 34.69
N ASP A 8 -3.75 -15.85 34.73
CA ASP A 8 -4.91 -16.74 34.84
C ASP A 8 -5.37 -17.30 33.48
N LYS A 9 -5.04 -16.65 32.35
CA LYS A 9 -5.56 -16.99 31.02
C LYS A 9 -4.69 -18.01 30.26
N ARG A 10 -4.81 -19.31 30.60
CA ARG A 10 -3.95 -20.36 29.99
C ARG A 10 -4.57 -21.01 28.75
N HIS A 11 -5.90 -21.10 28.68
CA HIS A 11 -6.59 -21.86 27.63
C HIS A 11 -6.83 -21.06 26.34
N ALA A 12 -6.80 -21.78 25.20
CA ALA A 12 -7.11 -21.20 23.89
C ALA A 12 -8.59 -20.78 23.81
N PRO A 13 -8.93 -19.71 23.06
CA PRO A 13 -10.33 -19.29 22.87
C PRO A 13 -11.16 -20.40 22.20
N THR A 14 -12.35 -20.70 22.73
CA THR A 14 -13.31 -21.59 22.05
C THR A 14 -13.95 -20.90 20.83
N GLU A 15 -14.45 -21.68 19.88
CA GLU A 15 -15.13 -21.16 18.67
C GLU A 15 -16.31 -20.26 19.00
N LYS A 16 -17.03 -20.53 20.10
CA LYS A 16 -18.16 -19.71 20.55
C LYS A 16 -17.71 -18.28 20.92
N ARG A 17 -16.54 -18.12 21.55
CA ARG A 17 -15.99 -16.79 21.90
C ARG A 17 -15.44 -16.06 20.68
N LEU A 18 -14.89 -16.79 19.70
CA LEU A 18 -14.48 -16.20 18.41
C LEU A 18 -15.70 -15.69 17.63
N ARG A 19 -16.79 -16.46 17.58
CA ARG A 19 -18.06 -16.04 16.96
C ARG A 19 -18.65 -14.83 17.67
N GLN A 20 -18.69 -14.84 19.00
CA GLN A 20 -19.19 -13.70 19.79
C GLN A 20 -18.32 -12.44 19.62
N ALA A 21 -16.99 -12.58 19.53
CA ALA A 21 -16.11 -11.46 19.23
C ALA A 21 -16.33 -10.91 17.82
N ALA A 22 -16.57 -11.78 16.84
CA ALA A 22 -16.91 -11.39 15.46
C ALA A 22 -18.28 -10.68 15.38
N GLU A 23 -19.30 -11.17 16.10
CA GLU A 23 -20.62 -10.53 16.22
C GLU A 23 -20.53 -9.13 16.85
N GLN A 24 -19.58 -8.91 17.76
CA GLN A 24 -19.29 -7.61 18.36
C GLN A 24 -18.40 -6.72 17.47
N GLY A 25 -18.05 -7.16 16.25
CA GLY A 25 -17.19 -6.43 15.31
C GLY A 25 -15.70 -6.46 15.65
N ASN A 26 -15.29 -7.21 16.69
CA ASN A 26 -13.89 -7.42 17.06
C ASN A 26 -13.30 -8.58 16.24
N VAL A 27 -13.18 -8.36 14.94
CA VAL A 27 -12.54 -9.28 14.00
C VAL A 27 -11.06 -8.91 13.87
N HIS A 28 -10.17 -9.90 13.83
CA HIS A 28 -8.77 -9.69 13.47
C HIS A 28 -8.68 -9.00 12.10
N ARG A 29 -8.12 -7.79 12.06
CA ARG A 29 -7.91 -7.02 10.84
C ARG A 29 -6.46 -6.51 10.81
N SER A 30 -5.67 -7.01 9.86
CA SER A 30 -4.41 -6.35 9.51
C SER A 30 -4.70 -5.16 8.63
N ALA A 31 -4.34 -3.96 9.09
CA ALA A 31 -4.44 -2.75 8.30
C ALA A 31 -3.38 -2.67 7.19
N ASP A 32 -2.35 -3.53 7.22
CA ASP A 32 -1.16 -3.40 6.36
C ASP A 32 -1.09 -4.43 5.23
N LEU A 33 -1.63 -5.64 5.43
CA LEU A 33 -1.85 -6.61 4.35
C LEU A 33 -2.60 -6.03 3.14
N PRO A 34 -3.68 -5.23 3.31
CA PRO A 34 -4.44 -4.64 2.21
C PRO A 34 -3.61 -3.65 1.41
N LYS A 35 -2.88 -2.78 2.12
CA LYS A 35 -2.02 -1.75 1.53
C LYS A 35 -0.88 -2.40 0.75
N ALA A 36 -0.26 -3.43 1.33
CA ALA A 36 0.78 -4.20 0.68
C ALA A 36 0.27 -4.87 -0.61
N ALA A 37 -0.88 -5.53 -0.55
CA ALA A 37 -1.48 -6.15 -1.73
C ALA A 37 -1.76 -5.13 -2.84
N VAL A 38 -2.34 -3.97 -2.51
CA VAL A 38 -2.58 -2.89 -3.47
C VAL A 38 -1.28 -2.41 -4.12
N ILE A 39 -0.25 -2.13 -3.32
CA ILE A 39 1.04 -1.66 -3.84
C ILE A 39 1.64 -2.68 -4.81
N VAL A 40 1.64 -3.97 -4.44
CA VAL A 40 2.19 -5.04 -5.28
C VAL A 40 1.42 -5.18 -6.59
N ILE A 41 0.08 -5.17 -6.54
CA ILE A 41 -0.74 -5.34 -7.75
C ILE A 41 -0.57 -4.12 -8.67
N ILE A 42 -0.65 -2.90 -8.13
CA ILE A 42 -0.52 -1.67 -8.92
C ILE A 42 0.86 -1.59 -9.57
N THR A 43 1.93 -1.85 -8.82
CA THR A 43 3.30 -1.77 -9.35
C THR A 43 3.56 -2.83 -10.41
N THR A 44 3.13 -4.08 -10.20
CA THR A 44 3.26 -5.17 -11.19
C THR A 44 2.52 -4.85 -12.48
N LEU A 45 1.28 -4.37 -12.35
CA LEU A 45 0.46 -3.98 -13.49
C LEU A 45 1.07 -2.79 -14.23
N ALA A 46 1.48 -1.74 -13.51
CA ALA A 46 2.11 -0.57 -14.09
C ALA A 46 3.37 -0.95 -14.88
N LEU A 47 4.21 -1.85 -14.35
CA LEU A 47 5.37 -2.40 -15.04
C LEU A 47 5.00 -3.18 -16.30
N SER A 48 3.97 -4.04 -16.24
CA SER A 48 3.51 -4.80 -17.41
C SER A 48 2.94 -3.90 -18.52
N ALA A 49 2.30 -2.79 -18.15
CA ALA A 49 1.72 -1.83 -19.07
C ALA A 49 2.72 -0.75 -19.52
N ALA A 50 3.86 -0.59 -18.82
CA ALA A 50 4.78 0.53 -19.01
C ALA A 50 5.34 0.60 -20.44
N ALA A 51 5.66 -0.53 -21.06
CA ALA A 51 6.15 -0.54 -22.45
C ALA A 51 5.07 -0.08 -23.45
N GLY A 52 3.82 -0.53 -23.27
CA GLY A 52 2.71 -0.14 -24.13
C GLY A 52 2.27 1.32 -23.95
N ILE A 53 2.22 1.78 -22.69
CA ILE A 53 1.92 3.18 -22.36
C ILE A 53 3.06 4.09 -22.85
N GLY A 54 4.31 3.69 -22.62
CA GLY A 54 5.51 4.41 -23.05
C GLY A 54 5.56 4.60 -24.56
N GLY A 55 5.36 3.53 -25.34
CA GLY A 55 5.34 3.63 -26.81
C GLY A 55 4.20 4.50 -27.35
N ARG A 56 3.02 4.46 -26.72
CA ARG A 56 1.91 5.36 -27.06
C ARG A 56 2.29 6.82 -26.78
N LEU A 57 2.79 7.11 -25.57
CA LEU A 57 3.24 8.46 -25.20
C LEU A 57 4.34 8.97 -26.13
N GLU A 58 5.33 8.14 -26.49
CA GLU A 58 6.38 8.47 -27.44
C GLU A 58 5.81 8.83 -28.82
N SER A 59 4.93 7.98 -29.36
CA SER A 59 4.30 8.21 -30.68
C SER A 59 3.49 9.50 -30.72
N TYR A 60 2.80 9.82 -29.62
CA TYR A 60 2.08 11.07 -29.47
C TYR A 60 3.08 12.23 -29.42
N CYS A 61 4.06 12.21 -28.51
CA CYS A 61 5.07 13.25 -28.41
C CYS A 61 5.77 13.53 -29.74
N ALA A 62 6.12 12.50 -30.50
CA ALA A 62 6.74 12.64 -31.83
C ALA A 62 5.80 13.34 -32.82
N THR A 63 4.52 12.93 -32.83
CA THR A 63 3.50 13.52 -33.70
C THR A 63 3.26 15.00 -33.35
N TRP A 64 3.22 15.35 -32.07
CA TRP A 64 3.08 16.74 -31.60
C TRP A 64 4.28 17.59 -31.95
N LEU A 65 5.49 17.08 -31.72
CA LEU A 65 6.71 17.81 -32.03
C LEU A 65 6.81 18.10 -33.54
N SER A 66 6.34 17.17 -34.38
CA SER A 66 6.28 17.36 -35.83
C SER A 66 5.28 18.44 -36.29
N GLN A 67 4.30 18.77 -35.46
CA GLN A 67 3.25 19.77 -35.74
C GLN A 67 3.43 21.07 -34.95
N ALA A 68 4.50 21.18 -34.17
CA ALA A 68 4.79 22.32 -33.32
C ALA A 68 4.99 23.59 -34.18
N GLY A 69 4.13 24.58 -33.98
CA GLY A 69 4.17 25.86 -34.70
C GLY A 69 3.36 25.91 -36.01
N THR A 70 2.76 24.80 -36.44
CA THR A 70 1.97 24.73 -37.70
C THR A 70 0.51 24.34 -37.48
N ALA A 71 0.16 23.72 -36.35
CA ALA A 71 -1.20 23.27 -36.08
C ALA A 71 -2.12 24.37 -35.53
N PRO A 72 -3.40 24.41 -35.94
CA PRO A 72 -4.40 25.32 -35.35
C PRO A 72 -4.64 24.98 -33.87
N THR A 73 -4.90 25.99 -33.03
CA THR A 73 -5.11 25.85 -31.58
C THR A 73 -6.23 24.87 -31.19
N ALA A 74 -7.19 24.61 -32.07
CA ALA A 74 -8.21 23.57 -31.88
C ALA A 74 -7.62 22.14 -31.85
N ALA A 75 -6.53 21.87 -32.57
CA ALA A 75 -5.83 20.59 -32.50
C ALA A 75 -5.19 20.37 -31.11
N ALA A 76 -4.82 21.44 -30.41
CA ALA A 76 -4.30 21.36 -29.05
C ALA A 76 -5.36 20.94 -28.00
N MET A 77 -6.66 21.02 -28.31
CA MET A 77 -7.74 20.57 -27.41
C MET A 77 -7.94 19.04 -27.40
N ASP A 78 -7.29 18.29 -28.29
CA ASP A 78 -7.40 16.82 -28.39
C ASP A 78 -6.46 16.07 -27.41
N TRP A 79 -5.65 16.83 -26.67
CA TRP A 79 -4.71 16.35 -25.66
C TRP A 79 -5.36 15.56 -24.51
N SER A 80 -6.54 15.98 -24.04
CA SER A 80 -7.20 15.39 -22.88
C SER A 80 -7.76 14.01 -23.22
N GLU A 81 -8.34 13.84 -24.41
CA GLU A 81 -8.84 12.54 -24.86
C GLU A 81 -7.70 11.56 -25.08
N THR A 82 -6.63 12.02 -25.74
CA THR A 82 -5.43 11.22 -25.99
C THR A 82 -4.75 10.75 -24.68
N MET A 83 -4.58 11.66 -23.71
CA MET A 83 -4.02 11.31 -22.40
C MET A 83 -4.96 10.41 -21.59
N MET A 84 -6.26 10.63 -21.67
CA MET A 84 -7.27 9.78 -21.02
C MET A 84 -7.27 8.36 -21.62
N LEU A 85 -7.09 8.20 -22.93
CA LEU A 85 -6.98 6.88 -23.57
C LEU A 85 -5.66 6.17 -23.26
N ALA A 86 -4.59 6.93 -23.03
CA ALA A 86 -3.28 6.36 -22.66
C ALA A 86 -3.22 5.92 -21.19
N ILE A 87 -3.72 6.74 -20.26
CA ILE A 87 -3.54 6.57 -18.82
C ILE A 87 -4.83 6.12 -18.12
N GLY A 88 -6.00 6.43 -18.68
CA GLY A 88 -7.31 6.12 -18.13
C GLY A 88 -7.55 4.63 -17.82
N PRO A 89 -7.17 3.67 -18.69
CA PRO A 89 -7.28 2.25 -18.37
C PRO A 89 -6.48 1.85 -17.12
N LEU A 90 -5.27 2.43 -16.96
CA LEU A 90 -4.44 2.19 -15.78
C LEU A 90 -5.09 2.78 -14.52
N LEU A 91 -5.59 4.02 -14.59
CA LEU A 91 -6.28 4.67 -13.47
C LEU A 91 -7.57 3.95 -13.08
N GLY A 92 -8.38 3.54 -14.05
CA GLY A 92 -9.60 2.77 -13.83
C GLY A 92 -9.31 1.44 -13.13
N LEU A 93 -8.25 0.75 -13.56
CA LEU A 93 -7.84 -0.51 -12.94
C LEU A 93 -7.30 -0.29 -11.53
N ILE A 94 -6.51 0.75 -11.28
CA ILE A 94 -6.06 1.15 -9.93
C ILE A 94 -7.27 1.42 -9.02
N ALA A 95 -8.28 2.15 -9.51
CA ALA A 95 -9.48 2.47 -8.74
C ALA A 95 -10.26 1.20 -8.37
N VAL A 96 -10.49 0.29 -9.32
CA VAL A 96 -11.17 -0.99 -9.08
C VAL A 96 -10.39 -1.81 -8.05
N LEU A 97 -9.07 -1.91 -8.18
CA LEU A 97 -8.23 -2.67 -7.26
C LEU A 97 -8.25 -2.10 -5.84
N ALA A 98 -8.20 -0.78 -5.68
CA ALA A 98 -8.28 -0.11 -4.39
C ALA A 98 -9.62 -0.39 -3.68
N VAL A 99 -10.71 -0.45 -4.45
CA VAL A 99 -12.04 -0.81 -3.95
C VAL A 99 -12.08 -2.28 -3.53
N VAL A 100 -11.65 -3.19 -4.41
CA VAL A 100 -11.65 -4.65 -4.15
C VAL A 100 -10.76 -5.01 -2.96
N SER A 101 -9.57 -4.42 -2.85
CA SER A 101 -8.68 -4.65 -1.72
C SER A 101 -9.30 -4.18 -0.41
N SER A 102 -10.00 -3.05 -0.42
CA SER A 102 -10.68 -2.53 0.78
C SER A 102 -11.78 -3.50 1.25
N PHE A 103 -12.53 -4.08 0.31
CA PHE A 103 -13.53 -5.10 0.62
C PHE A 103 -12.92 -6.41 1.14
N ALA A 104 -11.85 -6.91 0.50
CA ALA A 104 -11.19 -8.16 0.88
C ALA A 104 -10.61 -8.14 2.31
N SER A 105 -10.31 -6.95 2.82
CA SER A 105 -9.55 -6.75 4.06
C SER A 105 -10.41 -6.52 5.28
N GLY A 106 -11.61 -5.99 5.07
CA GLY A 106 -12.52 -5.60 6.14
C GLY A 106 -13.64 -6.60 6.40
N GLY A 107 -14.16 -7.25 5.35
CA GLY A 107 -15.49 -7.83 5.44
C GLY A 107 -16.55 -6.72 5.62
N TRP A 108 -17.71 -6.90 4.99
CA TRP A 108 -18.79 -5.93 5.05
C TRP A 108 -19.45 -5.92 6.43
N VAL A 109 -19.08 -4.95 7.30
CA VAL A 109 -19.78 -4.72 8.57
C VAL A 109 -20.54 -3.40 8.46
N PHE A 110 -21.82 -3.50 8.12
CA PHE A 110 -22.73 -2.35 8.07
C PHE A 110 -23.15 -1.99 9.51
N ALA A 111 -22.28 -1.28 10.21
CA ALA A 111 -22.60 -0.76 11.54
C ALA A 111 -23.28 0.60 11.42
N LEU A 112 -24.61 0.60 11.30
CA LEU A 112 -25.45 1.82 11.37
C LEU A 112 -25.19 2.64 12.65
N ALA A 113 -24.74 1.98 13.72
CA ALA A 113 -24.30 2.64 14.95
C ALA A 113 -23.04 3.53 14.78
N SER A 114 -22.17 3.23 13.80
CA SER A 114 -20.96 4.02 13.51
C SER A 114 -21.24 5.30 12.70
N LEU A 115 -22.45 5.46 12.16
CA LEU A 115 -22.90 6.72 11.55
C LEU A 115 -23.33 7.78 12.58
N LYS A 116 -23.44 7.41 13.86
CA LYS A 116 -23.71 8.40 14.92
C LYS A 116 -22.48 9.30 15.10
N PRO A 117 -22.61 10.63 14.96
CA PRO A 117 -21.50 11.54 15.20
C PRO A 117 -21.12 11.48 16.69
N ASP A 118 -19.92 10.97 16.95
CA ASP A 118 -19.37 10.86 18.29
C ASP A 118 -18.48 12.08 18.56
N LEU A 119 -19.04 13.08 19.23
CA LEU A 119 -18.35 14.33 19.55
C LEU A 119 -17.13 14.11 20.46
N SER A 120 -17.06 12.99 21.18
CA SER A 120 -15.89 12.64 22.00
C SER A 120 -14.64 12.34 21.15
N LYS A 121 -14.83 11.84 19.92
CA LYS A 121 -13.74 11.58 18.96
C LYS A 121 -13.21 12.84 18.28
N LEU A 122 -13.98 13.94 18.31
CA LEU A 122 -13.55 15.24 17.81
C LEU A 122 -12.70 16.02 18.81
N MET A 123 -12.65 15.61 20.08
CA MET A 123 -11.86 16.29 21.10
C MET A 123 -10.36 15.98 20.93
N PRO A 124 -9.48 16.99 20.73
CA PRO A 124 -8.05 16.79 20.50
C PRO A 124 -7.34 16.02 21.64
N ALA A 125 -7.85 16.16 22.86
CA ALA A 125 -7.33 15.46 24.04
C ALA A 125 -7.42 13.93 23.91
N HIS A 126 -8.46 13.41 23.25
CA HIS A 126 -8.58 11.97 23.00
C HIS A 126 -7.58 11.49 21.93
N GLY A 127 -7.37 12.27 20.87
CA GLY A 127 -6.36 11.97 19.85
C GLY A 127 -4.94 11.94 20.44
N LEU A 128 -4.58 12.94 21.26
CA LEU A 128 -3.29 12.98 21.95
C LEU A 128 -3.13 11.84 22.95
N GLY A 129 -4.16 11.54 23.75
CA GLY A 129 -4.14 10.41 24.68
C GLY A 129 -3.96 9.07 23.97
N GLN A 130 -4.51 8.92 22.76
CA GLN A 130 -4.33 7.72 21.95
C GLN A 130 -2.91 7.60 21.40
N LEU A 131 -2.29 8.70 20.94
CA LEU A 131 -0.91 8.74 20.47
C LEU A 131 0.09 8.32 21.56
N PHE A 132 -0.10 8.79 22.79
CA PHE A 132 0.75 8.45 23.95
C PHE A 132 0.29 7.21 24.74
N SER A 133 -0.74 6.51 24.27
CA SER A 133 -1.17 5.25 24.88
C SER A 133 -0.16 4.13 24.62
N LYS A 134 -0.18 3.06 25.43
CA LYS A 134 0.60 1.83 25.16
C LYS A 134 0.34 1.29 23.74
N SER A 135 -0.88 1.43 23.24
CA SER A 135 -1.24 1.05 21.87
C SER A 135 -0.58 1.96 20.84
N GLY A 136 -0.64 3.28 21.04
CA GLY A 136 -0.02 4.27 20.16
C GLY A 136 1.49 4.09 20.05
N MET A 137 2.18 3.92 21.18
CA MET A 137 3.63 3.67 21.18
C MET A 137 4.01 2.37 20.46
N SER A 138 3.21 1.30 20.61
CA SER A 138 3.46 0.04 19.90
C SER A 138 3.23 0.15 18.39
N GLU A 139 2.25 0.93 17.96
CA GLU A 139 1.96 1.21 16.55
C GLU A 139 3.07 2.04 15.92
N THR A 140 3.49 3.12 16.59
CA THR A 140 4.61 3.97 16.16
C THR A 140 5.91 3.17 16.06
N GLY A 141 6.20 2.31 17.04
CA GLY A 141 7.38 1.44 17.00
C GLY A 141 7.36 0.50 15.78
N LYS A 142 6.23 -0.15 15.50
CA LYS A 142 6.06 -0.98 14.29
C LYS A 142 6.23 -0.16 13.01
N ALA A 143 5.68 1.04 12.96
CA ALA A 143 5.78 1.93 11.79
C ALA A 143 7.23 2.36 11.56
N LEU A 144 7.97 2.73 12.61
CA LEU A 144 9.38 3.10 12.53
C LEU A 144 10.24 1.92 12.07
N LEU A 145 9.98 0.72 12.58
CA LEU A 145 10.68 -0.49 12.15
C LEU A 145 10.42 -0.78 10.66
N LYS A 146 9.17 -0.68 10.20
CA LYS A 146 8.82 -0.82 8.78
C LYS A 146 9.54 0.23 7.92
N PHE A 147 9.59 1.49 8.39
CA PHE A 147 10.30 2.57 7.71
C PHE A 147 11.80 2.27 7.58
N ILE A 148 12.46 1.84 8.65
CA ILE A 148 13.88 1.49 8.62
C ILE A 148 14.14 0.31 7.68
N VAL A 149 13.29 -0.72 7.70
CA VAL A 149 13.45 -1.89 6.83
C VAL A 149 13.27 -1.53 5.36
N ILE A 150 12.21 -0.78 5.02
CA ILE A 150 11.94 -0.37 3.64
C ILE A 150 13.00 0.62 3.15
N GLY A 151 13.34 1.62 3.96
CA GLY A 151 14.38 2.61 3.65
C GLY A 151 15.76 1.99 3.53
N GLY A 152 16.09 1.05 4.41
CA GLY A 152 17.33 0.28 4.37
C GLY A 152 17.43 -0.61 3.13
N ALA A 153 16.35 -1.30 2.76
CA ALA A 153 16.30 -2.07 1.53
C ALA A 153 16.48 -1.18 0.28
N GLY A 154 15.85 0.01 0.26
CA GLY A 154 16.06 0.99 -0.80
C GLY A 154 17.51 1.49 -0.88
N ALA A 155 18.12 1.81 0.26
CA ALA A 155 19.51 2.25 0.33
C ALA A 155 20.50 1.15 -0.12
N ASP A 156 20.28 -0.10 0.31
CA ASP A 156 21.06 -1.26 -0.13
C ASP A 156 20.94 -1.49 -1.65
N MET A 157 19.73 -1.37 -2.21
CA MET A 157 19.51 -1.46 -3.66
C MET A 157 20.27 -0.38 -4.43
N ILE A 158 20.23 0.88 -3.97
CA ILE A 158 20.99 1.97 -4.59
C ILE A 158 22.49 1.70 -4.52
N TYR A 159 22.99 1.20 -3.38
CA TYR A 159 24.40 0.90 -3.20
C TYR A 159 24.87 -0.23 -4.13
N ARG A 160 24.09 -1.31 -4.26
CA ARG A 160 24.41 -2.45 -5.14
C ARG A 160 24.38 -2.10 -6.61
N HIS A 161 23.43 -1.27 -7.04
CA HIS A 161 23.28 -0.88 -8.44
C HIS A 161 24.01 0.42 -8.80
N LYS A 162 24.82 0.98 -7.88
CA LYS A 162 25.70 2.11 -8.15
C LYS A 162 26.51 1.99 -9.47
N PRO A 163 27.16 0.84 -9.77
CA PRO A 163 27.85 0.67 -11.05
C PRO A 163 26.89 0.76 -12.25
N ASP A 164 25.69 0.17 -12.15
CA ASP A 164 24.69 0.22 -13.22
C ASP A 164 24.20 1.64 -13.47
N PHE A 165 23.97 2.43 -12.41
CA PHE A 165 23.65 3.85 -12.54
C PHE A 165 24.77 4.64 -13.22
N SER A 166 26.03 4.36 -12.87
CA SER A 166 27.18 5.02 -13.51
C SER A 166 27.35 4.62 -14.98
N ALA A 167 27.07 3.35 -15.31
CA ALA A 167 27.11 2.85 -16.68
C ALA A 167 26.00 3.47 -17.53
N LEU A 168 24.78 3.58 -16.97
CA LEU A 168 23.65 4.26 -17.61
C LEU A 168 23.94 5.74 -17.86
N ALA A 169 24.60 6.43 -16.91
CA ALA A 169 24.96 7.83 -17.05
C ALA A 169 26.04 8.08 -18.13
N ALA A 170 26.84 7.06 -18.46
CA ALA A 170 27.86 7.14 -19.50
C ALA A 170 27.31 6.89 -20.92
N LEU A 171 26.04 6.53 -21.07
CA LEU A 171 25.41 6.29 -22.38
C LEU A 171 25.02 7.62 -23.05
N ASN A 172 25.39 7.78 -24.33
CA ASN A 172 25.03 8.95 -25.14
C ASN A 172 23.56 8.94 -25.62
N GLN A 173 22.84 7.84 -25.46
CA GLN A 173 21.44 7.66 -25.82
C GLN A 173 20.75 6.81 -24.74
N PRO A 174 19.51 7.14 -24.32
CA PRO A 174 18.79 6.34 -23.35
C PRO A 174 18.43 4.97 -23.94
N VAL A 175 18.93 3.90 -23.32
CA VAL A 175 18.60 2.53 -23.72
C VAL A 175 17.51 2.00 -22.78
N ALA A 176 16.31 1.80 -23.31
CA ALA A 176 15.13 1.44 -22.52
C ALA A 176 15.28 0.09 -21.78
N GLY A 177 16.00 -0.88 -22.36
CA GLY A 177 16.17 -2.23 -21.79
C GLY A 177 16.87 -2.25 -20.42
N PRO A 178 18.11 -1.76 -20.31
CA PRO A 178 18.84 -1.70 -19.03
C PRO A 178 18.12 -0.88 -17.97
N VAL A 179 17.48 0.23 -18.36
CA VAL A 179 16.69 1.08 -17.43
C VAL A 179 15.47 0.31 -16.91
N MET A 180 14.76 -0.41 -17.77
CA MET A 180 13.61 -1.23 -17.36
C MET A 180 14.04 -2.39 -16.45
N ALA A 181 15.15 -3.06 -16.76
CA ALA A 181 15.69 -4.14 -15.94
C ALA A 181 16.07 -3.66 -14.52
N LEU A 182 16.70 -2.49 -14.42
CA LEU A 182 17.03 -1.86 -13.16
C LEU A 182 15.77 -1.49 -12.36
N ASN A 183 14.77 -0.91 -13.01
CA ASN A 183 13.47 -0.61 -12.37
C ASN A 183 12.78 -1.88 -11.86
N LEU A 184 12.76 -2.95 -12.65
CA LEU A 184 12.20 -4.24 -12.26
C LEU A 184 12.91 -4.83 -11.04
N SER A 185 14.24 -4.79 -11.01
CA SER A 185 15.06 -5.26 -9.87
C SER A 185 14.72 -4.53 -8.57
N VAL A 186 14.66 -3.19 -8.62
CA VAL A 186 14.38 -2.36 -7.45
C VAL A 186 12.93 -2.52 -6.98
N ILE A 187 11.96 -2.43 -7.89
CA ILE A 187 10.53 -2.49 -7.54
C ILE A 187 10.16 -3.88 -7.01
N SER A 188 10.66 -4.96 -7.63
CA SER A 188 10.39 -6.33 -7.17
C SER A 188 10.96 -6.57 -5.76
N THR A 189 12.17 -6.08 -5.48
CA THR A 189 12.77 -6.18 -4.14
C THR A 189 11.92 -5.46 -3.09
N ILE A 190 11.48 -4.23 -3.38
CA ILE A 190 10.62 -3.46 -2.46
C ILE A 190 9.28 -4.17 -2.25
N CYS A 191 8.68 -4.73 -3.31
CA CYS A 191 7.45 -5.52 -3.23
C CYS A 191 7.63 -6.72 -2.29
N VAL A 192 8.71 -7.48 -2.44
CA VAL A 192 9.02 -8.63 -1.56
C VAL A 192 9.16 -8.18 -0.11
N VAL A 193 9.89 -7.09 0.15
CA VAL A 193 10.07 -6.55 1.50
C VAL A 193 8.72 -6.14 2.12
N ILE A 194 7.88 -5.43 1.38
CA ILE A 194 6.56 -5.00 1.83
C ILE A 194 5.66 -6.22 2.11
N THR A 195 5.66 -7.23 1.23
CA THR A 195 4.88 -8.46 1.42
C THR A 195 5.34 -9.23 2.66
N LEU A 196 6.65 -9.35 2.89
CA LEU A 196 7.19 -10.00 4.09
C LEU A 196 6.81 -9.26 5.36
N LEU A 197 6.92 -7.92 5.37
CA LEU A 197 6.51 -7.09 6.51
C LEU A 197 5.02 -7.21 6.79
N ALA A 198 4.19 -7.20 5.75
CA ALA A 198 2.75 -7.35 5.89
C ALA A 198 2.35 -8.74 6.40
N GLY A 199 3.01 -9.80 5.92
CA GLY A 199 2.80 -11.16 6.40
C GLY A 199 3.22 -11.33 7.86
N ALA A 200 4.37 -10.77 8.25
CA ALA A 200 4.83 -10.77 9.64
C ALA A 200 3.88 -9.99 10.55
N ASP A 201 3.42 -8.81 10.12
CA ASP A 201 2.46 -8.00 10.87
C ASP A 201 1.11 -8.71 11.03
N MET A 202 0.61 -9.37 9.98
CA MET A 202 -0.59 -10.20 10.04
C MET A 202 -0.44 -11.34 11.06
N GLY A 203 0.66 -12.09 11.00
CA GLY A 203 0.93 -13.19 11.93
C GLY A 203 1.00 -12.73 13.40
N LEU A 204 1.70 -11.62 13.65
CA LEU A 204 1.79 -11.00 14.97
C LEU A 204 0.42 -10.52 15.47
N GLN A 205 -0.33 -9.83 14.63
CA GLN A 205 -1.66 -9.35 15.00
C GLN A 205 -2.65 -10.50 15.22
N TYR A 206 -2.50 -11.61 14.50
CA TYR A 206 -3.33 -12.81 14.67
C TYR A 206 -3.05 -13.46 16.03
N TRP A 207 -1.76 -13.59 16.36
CA TRP A 207 -1.32 -14.10 17.65
C TRP A 207 -1.77 -13.23 18.82
N LEU A 208 -1.58 -11.90 18.72
CA LEU A 208 -2.03 -10.94 19.74
C LEU A 208 -3.55 -10.95 19.93
N HIS A 209 -4.31 -11.05 18.84
CA HIS A 209 -5.76 -11.13 18.90
C HIS A 209 -6.23 -12.41 19.62
N ARG A 210 -5.62 -13.56 19.28
CA ARG A 210 -5.87 -14.82 20.00
C ARG A 210 -5.49 -14.74 21.48
N GLN A 211 -4.38 -14.08 21.82
CA GLN A 211 -3.95 -13.90 23.20
C GLN A 211 -4.95 -13.07 24.02
N LYS A 212 -5.51 -12.00 23.43
CA LYS A 212 -6.57 -11.20 24.07
C LYS A 212 -7.84 -12.00 24.35
N LEU A 213 -8.15 -13.00 23.51
CA LEU A 213 -9.33 -13.86 23.64
C LEU A 213 -9.09 -15.12 24.49
N ARG A 214 -7.92 -15.31 25.11
CA ARG A 214 -7.65 -16.46 26.00
C ARG A 214 -8.58 -16.46 27.21
N MET A 215 -8.98 -17.66 27.61
CA MET A 215 -9.85 -17.90 28.77
C MET A 215 -8.99 -18.27 29.98
N SER A 216 -9.51 -17.97 31.17
CA SER A 216 -9.01 -18.58 32.40
C SER A 216 -9.32 -20.06 32.40
#